data_AF-A0A016TLZ1-F1
#
_entry.id   AF-A0A016TLZ1-F1
#
_cell.length_a   1.000
_cell.length_b   1.000
_cell.length_c   1.000
_cell.angle_alpha   90.00
_cell.angle_beta   90.00
_cell.angle_gamma   90.00
#
_symmetry.space_group_name_H-M   'P 1'
#
loop_
_entity.id
_entity.type
_entity.pdbx_description
1 polymer ?
#
loop_
_entity_poly.entity_id
_entity_poly.type
_entity_poly.pdbx_seq_one_letter_code
_entity_poly.pdbx_strand_id
1 'polypeptide(L)'
;MSAPTSTPADELNACLKASYLWRHVEKMTLTTNMRVHLWGDENAQYFAEQLLRLGDGKFPIDPDNDLISFPSNFCNVVASLDE
;
A
#
# COMPACT_ATOMS: atom_id res chain seq x y z
N MET A 1 -27.38 -13.47 -10.40
CA MET A 1 -26.34 -12.49 -10.77
C MET A 1 -26.44 -11.34 -9.78
N SER A 2 -25.76 -11.44 -8.64
CA SER A 2 -25.68 -10.36 -7.66
C SER A 2 -24.53 -9.43 -8.07
N ALA A 3 -24.82 -8.14 -8.22
CA ALA A 3 -23.80 -7.10 -8.40
C ALA A 3 -22.79 -7.17 -7.23
N PRO A 4 -21.52 -6.79 -7.44
CA PRO A 4 -20.54 -6.77 -6.36
C PRO A 4 -21.05 -5.78 -5.31
N THR A 5 -21.28 -6.25 -4.08
CA THR A 5 -21.62 -5.41 -2.95
C THR A 5 -20.48 -4.43 -2.76
N SER A 6 -20.75 -3.14 -3.02
CA SER A 6 -19.83 -2.04 -2.73
C SER A 6 -19.36 -2.19 -1.28
N THR A 7 -18.05 -2.17 -1.04
CA THR A 7 -17.57 -2.22 0.34
C THR A 7 -17.87 -0.87 1.04
N PRO A 8 -17.93 -0.83 2.37
CA PRO A 8 -18.08 0.45 3.09
C PRO A 8 -17.00 1.48 2.71
N ALA A 9 -15.79 1.02 2.36
CA ALA A 9 -14.71 1.88 1.88
C ALA A 9 -15.01 2.46 0.49
N ASP A 10 -15.61 1.68 -0.40
CA ASP A 10 -15.99 2.14 -1.74
C ASP A 10 -17.10 3.19 -1.69
N GLU A 11 -18.09 3.00 -0.80
CA GLU A 11 -19.16 3.98 -0.58
C GLU A 11 -18.60 5.31 -0.03
N LEU A 12 -17.75 5.26 0.99
CA LEU A 12 -17.09 6.46 1.52
C LEU A 12 -16.24 7.15 0.46
N ASN A 13 -15.45 6.41 -0.32
CA ASN A 13 -14.63 6.95 -1.39
C ASN A 13 -15.48 7.62 -2.49
N ALA A 14 -16.59 6.98 -2.88
CA ALA A 14 -17.52 7.54 -3.86
C ALA A 14 -18.16 8.84 -3.34
N CYS A 15 -18.62 8.85 -2.08
CA CYS A 15 -19.17 10.05 -1.44
C CYS A 15 -18.14 11.18 -1.35
N LEU A 16 -16.90 10.88 -0.97
CA LEU A 16 -15.83 11.87 -0.87
C LEU A 16 -15.45 12.46 -2.22
N LYS A 17 -15.32 11.63 -3.27
CA LYS A 17 -15.02 12.08 -4.64
C LYS A 17 -16.17 12.84 -5.29
N ALA A 18 -17.42 12.50 -4.96
CA ALA A 18 -18.60 13.21 -5.45
C ALA A 18 -18.80 14.57 -4.74
N SER A 19 -18.16 14.78 -3.58
CA SER A 19 -18.26 16.04 -2.85
C SER A 19 -17.63 17.20 -3.60
N TYR A 20 -18.33 18.34 -3.67
CA TYR A 20 -17.79 19.58 -4.22
C TYR A 20 -16.52 20.06 -3.49
N LEU A 21 -16.34 19.63 -2.23
CA LEU A 21 -15.18 19.92 -1.40
C LEU A 21 -13.93 19.13 -1.82
N TRP A 22 -14.06 18.04 -2.58
CA TRP A 22 -12.93 17.19 -2.99
C TRP A 22 -11.78 17.98 -3.62
N ARG A 23 -12.10 19.02 -4.41
CA ARG A 23 -11.10 19.91 -5.04
C ARG A 23 -10.22 20.66 -4.03
N HIS A 24 -10.65 20.78 -2.78
CA HIS A 24 -9.95 21.45 -1.69
C HIS A 24 -9.30 20.46 -0.73
N VAL A 25 -9.47 19.14 -0.94
CA VAL A 25 -8.83 18.12 -0.13
C VAL A 25 -7.38 18.00 -0.56
N GLU A 26 -6.47 18.31 0.36
CA GLU A 26 -5.05 18.10 0.15
C GLU A 26 -4.66 16.69 0.58
N LYS A 27 -4.00 15.95 -0.31
CA LYS A 27 -3.47 14.62 0.00
C LYS A 27 -2.12 14.79 0.68
N MET A 28 -2.09 14.57 1.99
CA MET A 28 -0.85 14.44 2.74
C MET A 28 -0.38 13.00 2.72
N THR A 29 0.87 12.78 2.32
CA THR A 29 1.49 11.45 2.30
C THR A 29 2.39 11.31 3.51
N LEU A 30 2.15 10.29 4.34
CA LEU A 30 3.07 9.95 5.42
C LEU A 30 4.30 9.25 4.82
N THR A 31 5.48 9.85 5.00
CA THR A 31 6.75 9.35 4.46
C THR A 31 7.52 8.49 5.45
N THR A 32 7.02 8.38 6.69
CA THR A 32 7.74 7.73 7.79
C THR A 32 6.79 6.86 8.57
N ASN A 33 7.19 5.61 8.79
CA ASN A 33 6.47 4.72 9.70
C ASN A 33 6.79 5.12 11.15
N MET A 34 5.92 5.93 11.75
CA MET A 34 6.13 6.45 13.11
C MET A 34 6.24 5.35 14.17
N ARG A 35 5.58 4.21 13.97
CA ARG A 35 5.66 3.05 14.88
C ARG A 35 7.09 2.51 14.97
N VAL A 36 7.73 2.36 13.81
CA VAL A 36 9.14 1.96 13.74
C VAL A 36 10.05 3.08 14.26
N HIS A 37 9.81 4.32 13.83
CA HIS A 37 10.62 5.48 14.22
C HIS A 37 10.71 5.66 15.75
N LEU A 38 9.63 5.35 16.48
CA LEU A 38 9.57 5.49 17.93
C LEU A 38 10.15 4.29 18.70
N TRP A 39 10.17 3.10 18.11
CA TRP A 39 10.57 1.86 18.80
C TRP A 39 11.88 1.24 18.31
N GLY A 40 12.47 1.77 17.24
CA GLY A 40 13.87 1.51 16.87
C GLY A 40 14.19 0.09 16.41
N ASP A 41 13.22 -0.66 15.91
CA ASP A 41 13.47 -1.98 15.30
C ASP A 41 14.02 -1.80 13.88
N GLU A 42 15.32 -2.08 13.68
CA GLU A 42 16.01 -1.96 12.39
C GLU A 42 15.40 -2.85 11.30
N ASN A 43 14.96 -4.07 11.64
CA ASN A 43 14.33 -4.96 10.66
C ASN A 43 12.96 -4.42 10.24
N ALA A 44 12.19 -3.91 11.20
CA ALA A 44 10.91 -3.27 10.92
C ALA A 44 11.10 -1.97 10.12
N GLN A 45 12.22 -1.27 10.28
CA GLN A 45 12.54 -0.07 9.51
C GLN A 45 12.77 -0.41 8.05
N TYR A 46 13.63 -1.38 7.77
CA TYR A 46 13.90 -1.83 6.40
C TYR A 46 12.62 -2.34 5.72
N PHE A 47 11.77 -3.08 6.44
CA PHE A 47 10.48 -3.51 5.92
C PHE A 47 9.54 -2.32 5.63
N ALA A 48 9.45 -1.34 6.53
CA ALA A 48 8.63 -0.15 6.35
C ALA A 48 9.08 0.72 5.16
N GLU A 49 10.38 0.88 4.95
CA GLU A 49 10.94 1.61 3.80
C GLU A 49 10.57 0.94 2.47
N GLN A 50 10.61 -0.40 2.43
CA GLN A 50 10.16 -1.14 1.25
C GLN A 50 8.64 -0.98 1.02
N LEU A 51 7.81 -1.04 2.06
CA LEU A 51 6.37 -0.78 1.92
C LEU A 51 6.08 0.64 1.40
N LEU A 52 6.81 1.64 1.89
CA LEU A 52 6.69 3.02 1.43
C LEU A 52 7.04 3.15 -0.06
N ARG A 53 8.17 2.56 -0.49
CA ARG A 53 8.56 2.56 -1.90
C ARG A 53 7.53 1.88 -2.79
N LEU A 54 6.88 0.82 -2.31
CA LEU A 54 5.82 0.11 -3.04
C LEU A 54 4.57 0.98 -3.17
N GLY A 55 4.09 1.56 -2.06
CA GLY A 55 2.94 2.46 -2.06
C GLY A 55 3.14 3.75 -2.87
N ASP A 56 4.38 4.22 -2.96
CA ASP A 56 4.78 5.37 -3.78
C ASP A 56 4.92 5.05 -5.27
N GLY A 57 4.87 3.78 -5.67
CA GLY A 57 5.12 3.36 -7.05
C GLY A 57 6.58 3.54 -7.51
N LYS A 58 7.53 3.52 -6.57
CA LYS A 58 8.99 3.67 -6.83
C LYS A 58 9.73 2.33 -6.88
N PHE A 59 9.00 1.22 -6.97
CA PHE A 59 9.62 -0.07 -7.25
C PHE A 59 10.04 -0.15 -8.71
N PRO A 60 11.19 -0.76 -9.02
CA PRO A 60 11.57 -1.01 -10.39
C PRO A 60 10.53 -1.92 -11.04
N ILE A 61 10.03 -1.48 -12.20
CA ILE A 61 9.14 -2.25 -13.06
C ILE A 61 10.00 -2.82 -14.18
N ASP A 62 9.84 -4.11 -14.43
CA ASP A 62 10.47 -4.79 -15.55
C ASP A 62 9.80 -4.32 -16.86
N PRO A 63 10.57 -3.74 -17.80
CA PRO A 63 10.02 -3.18 -19.05
C PRO A 63 9.46 -4.24 -20.01
N ASP A 64 9.79 -5.53 -19.84
CA ASP A 64 9.37 -6.58 -20.76
C ASP A 64 8.01 -7.17 -20.41
N ASN A 65 7.60 -7.10 -19.13
CA ASN A 65 6.39 -7.74 -18.62
C ASN A 65 5.52 -6.86 -17.71
N ASP A 66 5.92 -5.61 -17.45
CA ASP A 66 5.24 -4.65 -16.58
C ASP A 66 5.04 -5.15 -15.13
N LEU A 67 5.89 -6.09 -14.67
CA LEU A 67 5.84 -6.63 -13.31
C LEU A 67 6.88 -5.98 -12.40
N ILE A 68 6.57 -5.96 -11.11
CA ILE A 68 7.54 -5.66 -10.05
C ILE A 68 8.12 -6.95 -9.50
N SER A 69 9.42 -6.94 -9.20
CA SER A 69 10.08 -8.03 -8.48
C SER A 69 10.32 -7.63 -7.04
N PHE A 70 9.84 -8.44 -6.10
CA PHE A 70 10.14 -8.24 -4.68
C PHE A 70 11.54 -8.77 -4.35
N PRO A 71 12.31 -8.06 -3.50
CA PRO A 71 13.55 -8.60 -2.97
C PRO A 71 13.26 -9.82 -2.08
N SER A 72 14.22 -10.74 -1.98
CA SER A 72 14.05 -12.03 -1.30
C SER A 72 13.71 -11.93 0.18
N ASN A 73 14.04 -10.80 0.83
CA ASN A 73 13.73 -10.53 2.23
C ASN A 73 12.45 -9.72 2.45
N PHE A 74 11.61 -9.58 1.43
CA PHE A 74 10.36 -8.83 1.54
C PHE A 74 9.22 -9.64 2.17
N CYS A 75 9.05 -10.89 1.73
CA CYS A 75 7.99 -11.80 2.18
C CYS A 75 8.51 -13.24 2.28
N ASN A 76 7.91 -14.03 3.15
CA ASN A 76 8.03 -15.48 3.09
C ASN A 76 6.98 -16.02 2.13
N VAL A 77 7.41 -16.66 1.04
CA VAL A 77 6.51 -17.35 0.11
C VAL A 77 6.20 -18.72 0.71
N VAL A 78 4.94 -18.92 1.10
CA VAL A 78 4.44 -20.21 1.59
C VAL A 78 3.70 -20.94 0.47
N ALA A 79 3.88 -22.26 0.38
CA ALA A 79 3.31 -23.08 -0.69
C ALA A 79 1.81 -23.39 -0.49
N SER A 80 1.32 -23.27 0.74
CA SER A 80 -0.07 -23.51 1.13
C SER A 80 -0.47 -22.57 2.27
N LEU A 81 -1.77 -22.33 2.40
CA LEU A 81 -2.36 -21.67 3.57
C LEU A 81 -2.50 -22.62 4.77
N ASP A 82 -2.23 -23.92 4.56
CA ASP A 82 -2.17 -24.92 5.62
C ASP A 82 -0.85 -24.76 6.38
N GLU A 83 -0.97 -24.42 7.67
CA GLU A 83 0.11 -24.28 8.66
C GLU A 83 0.56 -25.63 9.22
#